data_AF-A0A832ANM6-F1
#
_entry.id   AF-A0A832ANM6-F1
#
_cell.length_a   1.000
_cell.length_b   1.000
_cell.length_c   1.000
_cell.angle_alpha   90.00
_cell.angle_beta   90.00
_cell.angle_gamma   90.00
#
_symmetry.space_group_name_H-M   'P 1'
#
loop_
_entity.id
_entity.type
_entity.pdbx_description
1 polymer ?
#
loop_
_entity_poly.entity_id
_entity_poly.type
_entity_poly.pdbx_seq_one_letter_code
_entity_poly.pdbx_strand_id
1 'polypeptide(L)'
;MARALPIPKPHHLLARRGRHTAGGLPVFPDVSGETLRRELKLDKQAKAPPGVIKKRLEKRLHKLHEQGQSVFKGRIKHLKGMVQRYAGAFDTAPLETALEGAIHEIEQETLRHGASLERLRDEFEQADAHYQEFRKTHGLKRPPDLSAGLAGALPVFIIMMVVESGANMFFFSPGSNYGLLGGFFYSLVISVLNIGGAGLFGYAFFRWLNSRKWLVKLMGGVMALMFAVYLLALNVVAAFYRSAFVAAGGEGHGNLLQTTIAHIAARDFGTIDEFSLAMGLIGIALGALACAKGARIGDA
;
A
#
# COMPACT_ATOMS: atom_id res chain seq x y z
N MET A 1 41.49 57.31 15.45
CA MET A 1 40.09 56.86 15.58
C MET A 1 39.90 55.59 14.77
N ALA A 2 40.06 54.42 15.40
CA ALA A 2 39.88 53.12 14.77
C ALA A 2 38.57 52.49 15.27
N ARG A 3 37.68 52.15 14.34
CA ARG A 3 36.31 51.71 14.57
C ARG A 3 36.31 50.24 14.96
N ALA A 4 35.90 49.91 16.18
CA ALA A 4 35.75 48.53 16.63
C ALA A 4 34.67 47.82 15.78
N LEU A 5 35.04 46.71 15.14
CA LEU A 5 34.10 45.84 14.45
C LEU A 5 33.35 44.98 15.48
N PRO A 6 32.02 44.83 15.38
CA PRO A 6 31.25 44.07 16.35
C PRO A 6 31.47 42.56 16.17
N ILE A 7 31.82 41.88 17.26
CA ILE A 7 31.86 40.42 17.34
C ILE A 7 30.41 39.91 17.30
N PRO A 8 30.02 39.03 16.37
CA PRO A 8 28.67 38.48 16.33
C PRO A 8 28.44 37.51 17.50
N LYS A 9 27.33 37.70 18.22
CA LYS A 9 26.90 36.84 19.34
C LYS A 9 26.48 35.44 18.85
N PRO A 10 26.75 34.36 19.61
CA PRO A 10 26.56 32.98 19.17
C PRO A 10 25.15 32.45 19.44
N HIS A 11 24.09 33.05 18.88
CA HIS A 11 22.72 32.57 19.16
C HIS A 11 21.73 32.48 17.97
N HIS A 12 22.17 32.57 16.71
CA HIS A 12 21.23 32.52 15.57
C HIS A 12 21.66 31.66 14.37
N LEU A 13 22.27 30.49 14.58
CA LEU A 13 22.65 29.57 13.50
C LEU A 13 21.82 28.28 13.38
N LEU A 14 20.63 28.20 14.00
CA LEU A 14 19.77 27.00 13.92
C LEU A 14 18.49 27.14 13.09
N ALA A 15 18.38 28.13 12.21
CA ALA A 15 17.18 28.27 11.38
C ALA A 15 17.48 28.80 9.97
N ARG A 16 18.12 27.98 9.12
CA ARG A 16 17.94 28.17 7.67
C ARG A 16 17.94 26.84 6.93
N ARG A 17 16.72 26.35 6.73
CA ARG A 17 16.35 25.30 5.78
C ARG A 17 16.70 25.81 4.37
N GLY A 18 17.90 25.51 3.91
CA GLY A 18 18.39 25.88 2.59
C GLY A 18 19.47 24.90 2.16
N ARG A 19 19.14 24.04 1.20
CA ARG A 19 20.16 23.33 0.41
C ARG A 19 21.08 24.39 -0.18
N HIS A 20 22.38 24.19 0.01
CA HIS A 20 23.51 25.04 -0.38
C HIS A 20 23.96 26.12 0.63
N THR A 21 25.12 25.79 1.22
CA THR A 21 26.24 26.67 1.57
C THR A 21 26.04 27.78 2.60
N ALA A 22 26.52 27.53 3.82
CA ALA A 22 27.28 28.52 4.57
C ALA A 22 28.73 27.99 4.69
N GLY A 23 29.66 28.59 3.95
CA GLY A 23 31.10 28.38 4.16
C GLY A 23 31.79 27.23 3.39
N GLY A 24 31.27 26.78 2.25
CA GLY A 24 32.02 25.88 1.33
C GLY A 24 32.35 24.47 1.85
N LEU A 25 31.93 24.12 3.08
CA LEU A 25 32.18 22.81 3.65
C LEU A 25 31.04 21.84 3.28
N PRO A 26 31.37 20.61 2.84
CA PRO A 26 30.36 19.60 2.56
C PRO A 26 29.58 19.24 3.83
N VAL A 27 28.25 19.30 3.74
CA VAL A 27 27.32 18.95 4.83
C VAL A 27 26.95 17.47 4.68
N PHE A 28 26.87 16.75 5.80
CA PHE A 28 26.44 15.35 5.78
C PHE A 28 25.00 15.28 5.23
N PRO A 29 24.72 14.41 4.24
CA PRO A 29 23.39 14.30 3.69
C PRO A 29 22.39 13.85 4.76
N ASP A 30 21.18 14.38 4.74
CA ASP A 30 20.10 13.94 5.62
C ASP A 30 19.64 12.53 5.21
N VAL A 31 20.10 11.52 5.97
CA VAL A 31 19.84 10.11 5.69
C VAL A 31 18.63 9.66 6.49
N SER A 32 17.42 10.02 6.02
CA SER A 32 16.18 9.44 6.53
C SER A 32 15.86 8.10 5.85
N GLY A 33 15.12 7.23 6.54
CA GLY A 33 14.67 5.95 5.97
C GLY A 33 13.85 6.11 4.68
N GLU A 34 13.09 7.20 4.55
CA GLU A 34 12.33 7.52 3.34
C GLU A 34 13.22 7.94 2.16
N THR A 35 14.29 8.71 2.44
CA THR A 35 15.26 9.14 1.42
C THR A 35 15.99 7.93 0.84
N LEU A 36 16.45 7.01 1.70
CA LEU A 36 17.05 5.74 1.30
C LEU A 36 16.11 4.87 0.46
N ARG A 37 14.84 4.76 0.86
CA ARG A 37 13.80 4.02 0.12
C ARG A 37 13.61 4.55 -1.30
N ARG A 38 13.52 5.88 -1.46
CA ARG A 38 13.38 6.53 -2.77
C ARG A 38 14.63 6.36 -3.65
N GLU A 39 15.82 6.60 -3.12
CA GLU A 39 17.07 6.51 -3.90
C GLU A 39 17.35 5.09 -4.40
N LEU A 40 17.15 4.09 -3.53
CA LEU A 40 17.37 2.68 -3.87
C LEU A 40 16.24 2.12 -4.74
N LYS A 41 15.16 2.90 -4.97
CA LYS A 41 13.95 2.48 -5.69
C LYS A 41 13.41 1.14 -5.15
N LEU A 42 13.39 1.00 -3.83
CA LEU A 42 13.05 -0.26 -3.16
C LEU A 42 11.66 -0.76 -3.58
N ASP A 43 10.70 0.13 -3.81
CA ASP A 43 9.34 -0.21 -4.26
C ASP A 43 9.30 -0.87 -5.65
N LYS A 44 10.20 -0.47 -6.56
CA LYS A 44 10.33 -1.08 -7.90
C LYS A 44 11.13 -2.39 -7.86
N GLN A 45 11.94 -2.57 -6.82
CA GLN A 45 12.88 -3.68 -6.67
C GLN A 45 12.44 -4.74 -5.67
N ALA A 46 11.27 -4.63 -5.04
CA ALA A 46 10.66 -5.69 -4.22
C ALA A 46 10.51 -7.04 -4.96
N LYS A 47 10.65 -7.04 -6.30
CA LYS A 47 10.68 -8.24 -7.15
C LYS A 47 12.08 -8.86 -7.35
N ALA A 48 13.15 -8.17 -6.94
CA ALA A 48 14.52 -8.67 -7.09
C ALA A 48 14.84 -9.72 -6.00
N PRO A 49 15.79 -10.65 -6.25
CA PRO A 49 16.18 -11.65 -5.27
C PRO A 49 16.69 -10.97 -3.97
N PRO A 50 16.31 -11.45 -2.78
CA PRO A 50 16.62 -10.80 -1.49
C PRO A 50 18.12 -10.51 -1.29
N GLY A 51 18.99 -11.42 -1.71
CA GLY A 51 20.44 -11.27 -1.56
C GLY A 51 21.05 -10.13 -2.38
N VAL A 52 20.40 -9.70 -3.47
CA VAL A 52 20.88 -8.58 -4.29
C VAL A 52 20.57 -7.25 -3.61
N ILE A 53 19.41 -7.14 -2.96
CA ILE A 53 19.01 -5.94 -2.21
C ILE A 53 19.91 -5.77 -0.99
N LYS A 54 20.13 -6.84 -0.22
CA LYS A 54 21.00 -6.85 0.97
C LYS A 54 22.42 -6.37 0.65
N LYS A 55 23.09 -6.99 -0.33
CA LYS A 55 24.45 -6.58 -0.75
C LYS A 55 24.53 -5.12 -1.19
N ARG A 56 23.49 -4.60 -1.85
CA ARG A 56 23.47 -3.23 -2.36
C ARG A 56 23.24 -2.21 -1.23
N LEU A 57 22.39 -2.56 -0.26
CA LEU A 57 22.15 -1.77 0.94
C LEU A 57 23.41 -1.70 1.81
N GLU A 58 24.05 -2.85 2.08
CA GLU A 58 25.32 -2.94 2.81
C GLU A 58 26.40 -2.08 2.15
N LYS A 59 26.57 -2.20 0.82
CA LYS A 59 27.55 -1.39 0.07
C LYS A 59 27.25 0.11 0.16
N ARG A 60 25.98 0.51 0.18
CA ARG A 60 25.57 1.92 0.29
C ARG A 60 25.77 2.46 1.71
N LEU A 61 25.40 1.68 2.73
CA LEU A 61 25.67 2.01 4.15
C LEU A 61 27.17 2.19 4.38
N HIS A 62 28.00 1.28 3.87
CA HIS A 62 29.46 1.38 3.96
C HIS A 62 29.97 2.66 3.28
N LYS A 63 29.51 2.94 2.05
CA LYS A 63 29.90 4.14 1.32
C LYS A 63 29.47 5.43 2.02
N LEU A 64 28.28 5.45 2.62
CA LEU A 64 27.79 6.59 3.41
C LEU A 64 28.65 6.80 4.66
N HIS A 65 29.02 5.71 5.34
CA HIS A 65 29.90 5.75 6.50
C HIS A 65 31.29 6.31 6.14
N GLU A 66 31.92 5.81 5.08
CA GLU A 66 33.21 6.31 4.58
C GLU A 66 33.14 7.78 4.15
N GLN A 67 32.09 8.15 3.40
CA GLN A 67 31.88 9.54 2.96
C GLN A 67 31.72 10.47 4.16
N GLY A 68 30.94 10.08 5.17
CA GLY A 68 30.79 10.84 6.41
C GLY A 68 32.11 11.06 7.13
N GLN A 69 32.84 9.98 7.41
CA GLN A 69 34.14 10.07 8.07
C GLN A 69 35.12 10.97 7.31
N SER A 70 35.16 10.88 5.98
CA SER A 70 36.06 11.70 5.16
C SER A 70 35.72 13.19 5.21
N VAL A 71 34.43 13.54 5.20
CA VAL A 71 33.93 14.92 5.28
C VAL A 71 34.27 15.53 6.64
N PHE A 72 34.01 14.79 7.73
CA PHE A 72 34.29 15.26 9.09
C PHE A 72 35.80 15.40 9.35
N LYS A 73 36.62 14.42 8.93
CA LYS A 73 38.09 14.52 9.00
C LYS A 73 38.62 15.73 8.22
N GLY A 74 38.03 16.01 7.05
CA GLY A 74 38.34 17.19 6.25
C GLY A 74 38.04 18.51 6.98
N ARG A 75 36.87 18.62 7.62
CA ARG A 75 36.48 19.79 8.42
C ARG A 75 37.44 20.05 9.58
N ILE A 76 37.77 19.01 10.35
CA ILE A 76 38.72 19.11 11.48
C ILE A 76 40.11 19.56 10.99
N LYS A 77 40.60 18.98 9.89
CA LYS A 77 41.90 19.35 9.31
C LYS A 77 41.93 20.80 8.83
N HIS A 78 40.86 21.25 8.16
CA HIS A 78 40.73 22.63 7.69
C HIS A 78 40.72 23.61 8.86
N LEU A 79 39.93 23.33 9.89
CA LEU A 79 39.81 24.11 11.11
C LEU A 79 41.16 24.23 11.85
N LYS A 80 41.86 23.11 12.08
CA LYS A 80 43.22 23.13 12.65
C LYS A 80 44.21 23.93 11.81
N GLY A 81 44.14 23.79 10.48
CA GLY A 81 45.00 24.51 9.55
C GLY A 81 44.75 26.02 9.54
N MET A 82 43.51 26.48 9.75
CA MET A 82 43.22 27.91 9.92
C MET A 82 43.88 28.43 11.19
N VAL A 83 43.74 27.76 12.32
CA VAL A 83 44.32 28.22 13.60
C VAL A 83 45.85 28.26 13.54
N GLN A 84 46.50 27.23 13.00
CA GLN A 84 47.97 27.23 12.83
C GLN A 84 48.49 28.39 11.98
N ARG A 85 47.72 28.86 10.98
CA ARG A 85 48.11 29.99 10.14
C ARG A 85 48.05 31.34 10.86
N TYR A 86 47.18 31.46 11.87
CA TYR A 86 47.00 32.70 12.63
C TYR A 86 47.74 32.70 13.99
N ALA A 87 48.23 31.55 14.44
CA ALA A 87 48.98 31.36 15.69
C ALA A 87 50.25 32.22 15.82
N GLY A 88 50.85 32.64 14.69
CA GLY A 88 52.04 33.49 14.69
C GLY A 88 51.79 34.99 14.79
N ALA A 89 50.54 35.45 14.70
CA ALA A 89 50.21 36.88 14.55
C ALA A 89 49.36 37.49 15.67
N PHE A 90 48.70 36.66 16.50
CA PHE A 90 47.78 37.12 17.56
C PHE A 90 47.78 36.17 18.77
N ASP A 91 47.28 36.65 19.92
CA ASP A 91 46.90 35.78 21.04
C ASP A 91 45.75 34.86 20.60
N THR A 92 46.07 33.58 20.46
CA THR A 92 45.17 32.57 19.86
C THR A 92 44.43 31.73 20.89
N ALA A 93 44.67 31.92 22.19
CA ALA A 93 44.00 31.11 23.22
C ALA A 93 42.45 31.13 23.14
N PRO A 94 41.79 32.28 22.87
CA PRO A 94 40.33 32.29 22.66
C PRO A 94 39.90 31.56 21.39
N LEU A 95 40.73 31.60 20.33
CA LEU A 95 40.47 30.93 19.06
C LEU A 95 40.67 29.41 19.17
N GLU A 96 41.67 28.97 19.92
CA GLU A 96 41.92 27.56 20.24
C GLU A 96 40.78 26.98 21.07
N THR A 97 40.31 27.69 22.09
CA THR A 97 39.16 27.25 22.91
C THR A 97 37.88 27.11 22.07
N ALA A 98 37.61 28.08 21.18
CA ALA A 98 36.47 28.01 20.27
C ALA A 98 36.63 26.88 19.23
N LEU A 99 37.86 26.61 18.79
CA LEU A 99 38.18 25.51 17.88
C LEU A 99 37.94 24.15 18.54
N GLU A 100 38.42 23.97 19.77
CA GLU A 100 38.23 22.75 20.54
C GLU A 100 36.75 22.47 20.77
N GLY A 101 35.96 23.50 21.11
CA GLY A 101 34.50 23.39 21.19
C GLY A 101 33.86 22.93 19.88
N ALA A 102 34.26 23.51 18.75
CA ALA A 102 33.73 23.14 17.43
C ALA A 102 34.16 21.74 16.99
N ILE A 103 35.39 21.31 17.32
CA ILE A 103 35.86 19.93 17.07
C ILE A 103 35.04 18.96 17.91
N HIS A 104 34.82 19.27 19.19
CA HIS A 104 34.07 18.40 20.07
C HIS A 104 32.59 18.25 19.62
N GLU A 105 31.97 19.34 19.16
CA GLU A 105 30.63 19.29 18.57
C GLU A 105 30.57 18.38 17.34
N ILE A 106 31.56 18.50 16.43
CA ILE A 106 31.67 17.63 15.24
C ILE A 106 31.89 16.15 15.63
N GLU A 107 32.70 15.88 16.65
CA GLU A 107 32.92 14.53 17.16
C GLU A 107 31.63 13.93 17.74
N GLN A 108 30.89 14.71 18.53
CA GLN A 108 29.59 14.29 19.06
C GLN A 108 28.57 14.04 17.94
N GLU A 109 28.50 14.90 16.92
CA GLU A 109 27.65 14.67 15.73
C GLU A 109 28.03 13.35 15.03
N THR A 110 29.33 13.10 14.85
CA THR A 110 29.83 11.89 14.21
C THR A 110 29.42 10.63 14.98
N LEU A 111 29.54 10.65 16.31
CA LEU A 111 29.11 9.55 17.17
C LEU A 111 27.60 9.31 17.09
N ARG A 112 26.78 10.37 17.12
CA ARG A 112 25.32 10.27 17.01
C ARG A 112 24.89 9.68 15.67
N HIS A 113 25.48 10.14 14.57
CA HIS A 113 25.20 9.61 13.24
C HIS A 113 25.67 8.16 13.08
N GLY A 114 26.84 7.81 13.61
CA GLY A 114 27.33 6.43 13.66
C GLY A 114 26.35 5.49 14.37
N ALA A 115 25.94 5.86 15.58
CA ALA A 115 24.96 5.10 16.37
C ALA A 115 23.60 4.97 15.65
N SER A 116 23.18 5.99 14.91
CA SER A 116 21.92 5.96 14.16
C SER A 116 21.98 5.00 12.98
N LEU A 117 23.12 4.94 12.28
CA LEU A 117 23.34 3.99 11.18
C LEU A 117 23.43 2.54 11.69
N GLU A 118 24.07 2.31 12.84
CA GLU A 118 24.11 0.99 13.48
C GLU A 118 22.72 0.51 13.87
N ARG A 119 21.90 1.36 14.51
CA ARG A 119 20.50 1.03 14.81
C ARG A 119 19.70 0.66 13.57
N LEU A 120 19.83 1.44 12.50
CA LEU A 120 19.12 1.17 11.25
C LEU A 120 19.56 -0.15 10.59
N ARG A 121 20.85 -0.50 10.70
CA ARG A 121 21.37 -1.80 10.27
C ARG A 121 20.75 -2.93 11.10
N ASP A 122 20.74 -2.79 12.42
CA ASP A 122 20.24 -3.82 13.32
C ASP A 122 18.72 -4.04 13.14
N GLU A 123 17.93 -2.97 12.98
CA GLU A 123 16.51 -3.04 12.64
C GLU A 123 16.27 -3.76 11.31
N PHE A 124 17.09 -3.46 10.29
CA PHE A 124 17.01 -4.13 8.99
C PHE A 124 17.35 -5.62 9.11
N GLU A 125 18.37 -5.97 9.88
CA GLU A 125 18.80 -7.36 10.05
C GLU A 125 17.74 -8.18 10.82
N GLN A 126 17.14 -7.61 11.86
CA GLN A 126 16.00 -8.22 12.55
C GLN A 126 14.80 -8.39 11.62
N ALA A 127 14.43 -7.36 10.86
CA ALA A 127 13.32 -7.45 9.91
C ALA A 127 13.56 -8.51 8.82
N ASP A 128 14.79 -8.62 8.29
CA ASP A 128 15.16 -9.66 7.32
C ASP A 128 15.10 -11.05 7.96
N ALA A 129 15.60 -11.22 9.18
CA ALA A 129 15.53 -12.51 9.89
C ALA A 129 14.07 -12.96 10.08
N HIS A 130 13.20 -12.10 10.59
CA HIS A 130 11.77 -12.38 10.74
C HIS A 130 11.10 -12.70 9.39
N TYR A 131 11.48 -11.98 8.33
CA TYR A 131 10.99 -12.25 6.98
C TYR A 131 11.41 -13.62 6.45
N GLN A 132 12.67 -14.03 6.63
CA GLN A 132 13.14 -15.36 6.22
C GLN A 132 12.51 -16.47 7.06
N GLU A 133 12.33 -16.26 8.36
CA GLU A 133 11.64 -17.18 9.29
C GLU A 133 10.20 -17.43 8.84
N PHE A 134 9.46 -16.35 8.55
CA PHE A 134 8.09 -16.42 8.03
C PHE A 134 8.05 -17.18 6.70
N ARG A 135 8.96 -16.88 5.76
CA ARG A 135 9.02 -17.58 4.47
C ARG A 135 9.34 -19.06 4.61
N LYS A 136 10.24 -19.44 5.51
CA LYS A 136 10.57 -20.85 5.78
C LYS A 136 9.38 -21.57 6.39
N THR A 137 8.74 -20.98 7.40
CA THR A 137 7.56 -21.52 8.08
C THR A 137 6.39 -21.72 7.12
N HIS A 138 6.16 -20.76 6.22
CA HIS A 138 5.05 -20.79 5.26
C HIS A 138 5.40 -21.36 3.88
N GLY A 139 6.65 -21.78 3.64
CA GLY A 139 7.09 -22.37 2.37
C GLY A 139 6.98 -21.42 1.16
N LEU A 140 7.10 -20.10 1.39
CA LEU A 140 6.86 -19.07 0.38
C LEU A 140 8.07 -18.91 -0.58
N LYS A 141 7.92 -19.43 -1.81
CA LYS A 141 8.88 -19.19 -2.90
C LYS A 141 8.79 -17.78 -3.51
N ARG A 142 7.62 -17.13 -3.41
CA ARG A 142 7.36 -15.76 -3.88
C ARG A 142 7.47 -14.74 -2.74
N PRO A 143 7.81 -13.47 -3.02
CA PRO A 143 7.66 -12.39 -2.03
C PRO A 143 6.18 -12.20 -1.67
N PRO A 144 5.86 -11.79 -0.43
CA PRO A 144 4.50 -11.43 -0.02
C PRO A 144 4.00 -10.23 -0.83
N ASP A 145 2.70 -10.21 -1.12
CA ASP A 145 2.09 -9.11 -1.85
C ASP A 145 1.71 -7.99 -0.86
N LEU A 146 2.57 -6.97 -0.71
CA LEU A 146 2.29 -5.83 0.18
C LEU A 146 1.05 -5.01 -0.25
N SER A 147 0.50 -5.23 -1.45
CA SER A 147 -0.74 -4.58 -1.91
C SER A 147 -2.01 -5.35 -1.53
N ALA A 148 -1.87 -6.50 -0.85
CA ALA A 148 -2.94 -7.42 -0.43
C ALA A 148 -3.75 -6.95 0.80
N GLY A 149 -3.62 -5.69 1.22
CA GLY A 149 -4.40 -5.17 2.36
C GLY A 149 -5.86 -4.89 2.02
N LEU A 150 -6.74 -4.94 3.03
CA LEU A 150 -8.16 -4.58 2.89
C LEU A 150 -8.32 -3.15 2.34
N ALA A 151 -7.46 -2.22 2.78
CA ALA A 151 -7.44 -0.82 2.31
C ALA A 151 -7.15 -0.70 0.80
N GLY A 152 -6.35 -1.60 0.23
CA GLY A 152 -6.07 -1.63 -1.21
C GLY A 152 -7.14 -2.33 -2.05
N ALA A 153 -7.99 -3.15 -1.42
CA ALA A 153 -9.09 -3.85 -2.08
C ALA A 153 -10.40 -3.05 -2.08
N LEU A 154 -10.67 -2.27 -1.02
CA LEU A 154 -11.91 -1.53 -0.84
C LEU A 154 -12.28 -0.61 -2.03
N PRO A 155 -11.37 0.20 -2.61
CA PRO A 155 -11.70 1.05 -3.75
C PRO A 155 -12.12 0.24 -4.98
N VAL A 156 -11.52 -0.94 -5.18
CA VAL A 156 -11.86 -1.82 -6.31
C VAL A 156 -13.28 -2.37 -6.16
N PHE A 157 -13.67 -2.80 -4.95
CA PHE A 157 -15.03 -3.24 -4.67
C PHE A 157 -16.04 -2.12 -4.88
N ILE A 158 -15.74 -0.90 -4.43
CA ILE A 158 -16.62 0.26 -4.61
C ILE A 158 -16.83 0.54 -6.11
N ILE A 159 -15.76 0.53 -6.92
CA ILE A 159 -15.88 0.75 -8.37
C ILE A 159 -16.74 -0.34 -9.01
N MET A 160 -16.50 -1.61 -8.70
CA MET A 160 -17.32 -2.71 -9.22
C MET A 160 -18.79 -2.52 -8.83
N MET A 161 -19.05 -2.12 -7.58
CA MET A 161 -20.40 -1.93 -7.05
C MET A 161 -21.12 -0.77 -7.74
N VAL A 162 -20.42 0.33 -8.02
CA VAL A 162 -20.97 1.47 -8.77
C VAL A 162 -21.30 1.06 -10.21
N VAL A 163 -20.44 0.28 -10.87
CA VAL A 163 -20.68 -0.20 -12.24
C VAL A 163 -21.90 -1.13 -12.28
N GLU A 164 -21.94 -2.14 -11.40
CA GLU A 164 -23.05 -3.10 -11.32
C GLU A 164 -24.37 -2.42 -10.93
N SER A 165 -24.36 -1.55 -9.90
CA SER A 165 -25.54 -0.83 -9.47
C SER A 165 -26.01 0.18 -10.50
N GLY A 166 -25.10 0.86 -11.19
CA GLY A 166 -25.42 1.81 -12.24
C GLY A 166 -26.08 1.13 -13.43
N ALA A 167 -25.53 0.01 -13.89
CA ALA A 167 -26.12 -0.78 -14.96
C ALA A 167 -27.50 -1.33 -14.54
N ASN A 168 -27.64 -1.87 -13.33
CA ASN A 168 -28.90 -2.43 -12.83
C ASN A 168 -29.96 -1.36 -12.55
N MET A 169 -29.56 -0.15 -12.12
CA MET A 169 -30.47 0.95 -11.81
C MET A 169 -31.33 1.33 -13.03
N PHE A 170 -30.77 1.33 -14.24
CA PHE A 170 -31.51 1.68 -15.45
C PHE A 170 -32.74 0.79 -15.68
N PHE A 171 -32.72 -0.47 -15.22
CA PHE A 171 -33.85 -1.39 -15.37
C PHE A 171 -34.91 -1.23 -14.28
N PHE A 172 -34.49 -0.97 -13.04
CA PHE A 172 -35.42 -0.84 -11.93
C PHE A 172 -36.05 0.55 -11.84
N SER A 173 -35.45 1.57 -12.47
CA SER A 173 -35.91 2.95 -12.37
C SER A 173 -37.31 3.20 -12.96
N PRO A 174 -37.67 2.69 -14.16
CA PRO A 174 -38.99 2.93 -14.75
C PRO A 174 -40.15 2.33 -13.97
N GLY A 175 -39.92 1.22 -13.26
CA GLY A 175 -40.93 0.52 -12.46
C GLY A 175 -40.90 0.88 -10.96
N SER A 176 -40.09 1.84 -10.54
CA SER A 176 -39.98 2.24 -9.13
C SER A 176 -40.82 3.50 -8.88
N ASN A 177 -41.58 3.54 -7.78
CA ASN A 177 -42.37 4.72 -7.37
C ASN A 177 -41.48 5.93 -7.10
N TYR A 178 -40.21 5.71 -6.75
CA TYR A 178 -39.21 6.74 -6.50
C TYR A 178 -38.31 6.98 -7.73
N GLY A 179 -38.67 6.45 -8.90
CA GLY A 179 -37.90 6.57 -10.14
C GLY A 179 -36.45 6.10 -9.96
N LEU A 180 -35.49 6.93 -10.39
CA LEU A 180 -34.05 6.68 -10.28
C LEU A 180 -33.59 6.34 -8.85
N LEU A 181 -34.17 6.98 -7.84
CA LEU A 181 -33.75 6.78 -6.45
C LEU A 181 -34.12 5.37 -5.97
N GLY A 182 -35.33 4.89 -6.26
CA GLY A 182 -35.72 3.52 -5.90
C GLY A 182 -34.98 2.49 -6.75
N GLY A 183 -34.78 2.76 -8.05
CA GLY A 183 -33.95 1.92 -8.92
C GLY A 183 -32.52 1.75 -8.40
N PHE A 184 -31.93 2.81 -7.83
CA PHE A 184 -30.62 2.76 -7.18
C PHE A 184 -30.61 1.87 -5.93
N PHE A 185 -31.63 1.94 -5.08
CA PHE A 185 -31.69 1.09 -3.88
C PHE A 185 -31.87 -0.39 -4.22
N TYR A 186 -32.73 -0.72 -5.19
CA TYR A 186 -32.85 -2.10 -5.68
C TYR A 186 -31.53 -2.62 -6.25
N SER A 187 -30.87 -1.83 -7.09
CA SER A 187 -29.61 -2.23 -7.69
C SER A 187 -28.48 -2.34 -6.66
N LEU A 188 -28.46 -1.47 -5.64
CA LEU A 188 -27.50 -1.53 -4.56
C LEU A 188 -27.59 -2.85 -3.79
N VAL A 189 -28.79 -3.32 -3.44
CA VAL A 189 -28.97 -4.61 -2.74
C VAL A 189 -28.44 -5.77 -3.57
N ILE A 190 -28.77 -5.81 -4.86
CA ILE A 190 -28.27 -6.85 -5.78
C ILE A 190 -26.73 -6.80 -5.86
N SER A 191 -26.14 -5.61 -5.98
CA SER A 191 -24.69 -5.43 -6.02
C SER A 191 -23.99 -5.81 -4.72
N VAL A 192 -24.59 -5.53 -3.54
CA VAL A 192 -24.05 -5.98 -2.24
C VAL A 192 -23.98 -7.50 -2.21
N LEU A 193 -25.06 -8.19 -2.57
CA LEU A 193 -25.12 -9.65 -2.54
C LEU A 193 -24.15 -10.25 -3.56
N ASN A 194 -24.08 -9.70 -4.77
CA ASN A 194 -23.19 -10.19 -5.80
C ASN A 194 -21.71 -9.92 -5.46
N ILE A 195 -21.30 -8.65 -5.44
CA ILE A 195 -19.89 -8.24 -5.31
C ILE A 195 -19.41 -8.38 -3.87
N GLY A 196 -20.21 -7.93 -2.89
CA GLY A 196 -19.87 -8.03 -1.47
C GLY A 196 -19.83 -9.50 -1.01
N GLY A 197 -20.84 -10.28 -1.38
CA GLY A 197 -20.88 -11.72 -1.12
C GLY A 197 -19.71 -12.46 -1.78
N ALA A 198 -19.42 -12.19 -3.05
CA ALA A 198 -18.29 -12.80 -3.74
C ALA A 198 -16.93 -12.40 -3.15
N GLY A 199 -16.73 -11.13 -2.82
CA GLY A 199 -15.52 -10.64 -2.16
C GLY A 199 -15.28 -11.29 -0.80
N LEU A 200 -16.34 -11.41 0.02
CA LEU A 200 -16.28 -12.09 1.31
C LEU A 200 -15.97 -13.58 1.16
N PHE A 201 -16.60 -14.25 0.19
CA PHE A 201 -16.36 -15.66 -0.10
C PHE A 201 -14.90 -15.91 -0.51
N GLY A 202 -14.38 -15.07 -1.40
CA GLY A 202 -12.97 -15.09 -1.81
C GLY A 202 -12.03 -14.91 -0.62
N TYR A 203 -12.28 -13.92 0.22
CA TYR A 203 -11.47 -13.67 1.42
C TYR A 203 -11.48 -14.82 2.42
N ALA A 204 -12.65 -15.39 2.70
CA ALA A 204 -12.82 -16.40 3.73
C ALA A 204 -12.32 -17.80 3.30
N PHE A 205 -12.67 -18.23 2.09
CA PHE A 205 -12.57 -19.64 1.71
C PHE A 205 -11.54 -19.92 0.62
N PHE A 206 -11.32 -19.00 -0.32
CA PHE A 206 -10.42 -19.29 -1.45
C PHE A 206 -8.95 -19.50 -1.02
N ARG A 207 -8.54 -18.99 0.15
CA ARG A 207 -7.22 -19.27 0.72
C ARG A 207 -6.99 -20.78 0.98
N TRP A 208 -8.06 -21.54 1.22
CA TRP A 208 -7.97 -22.97 1.52
C TRP A 208 -7.49 -23.79 0.31
N LEU A 209 -7.75 -23.32 -0.92
CA LEU A 209 -7.22 -23.96 -2.14
C LEU A 209 -5.69 -23.96 -2.20
N ASN A 210 -5.05 -22.96 -1.57
CA ASN A 210 -3.59 -22.83 -1.54
C ASN A 210 -2.94 -23.54 -0.34
N SER A 211 -3.72 -24.27 0.46
CA SER A 211 -3.21 -24.98 1.63
C SER A 211 -2.40 -26.23 1.25
N ARG A 212 -1.33 -26.49 2.01
CA ARG A 212 -0.47 -27.69 1.82
C ARG A 212 -1.15 -28.99 2.26
N LYS A 213 -2.07 -28.91 3.23
CA LYS A 213 -2.81 -30.05 3.76
C LYS A 213 -3.92 -30.46 2.78
N TRP A 214 -3.91 -31.73 2.35
CA TRP A 214 -4.87 -32.26 1.38
C TRP A 214 -6.34 -32.05 1.79
N LEU A 215 -6.68 -32.28 3.07
CA LEU A 215 -8.05 -32.10 3.57
C LEU A 215 -8.53 -30.65 3.46
N VAL A 216 -7.67 -29.68 3.80
CA VAL A 216 -8.01 -28.25 3.69
C VAL A 216 -8.14 -27.84 2.21
N LYS A 217 -7.30 -28.41 1.35
CA LYS A 217 -7.38 -28.20 -0.10
C LYS A 217 -8.68 -28.77 -0.69
N LEU A 218 -9.12 -29.95 -0.25
CA LEU A 218 -10.40 -30.54 -0.64
C LEU A 218 -11.57 -29.65 -0.20
N MET A 219 -11.56 -29.17 1.05
CA MET A 219 -12.56 -28.22 1.54
C MET A 219 -12.56 -26.92 0.72
N GLY A 220 -11.39 -26.41 0.36
CA GLY A 220 -11.27 -25.27 -0.55
C GLY A 220 -11.90 -25.53 -1.92
N GLY A 221 -11.73 -26.72 -2.47
CA GLY A 221 -12.38 -27.15 -3.71
C GLY A 221 -13.91 -27.21 -3.60
N VAL A 222 -14.43 -27.79 -2.52
CA VAL A 222 -15.88 -27.82 -2.24
C VAL A 222 -16.43 -26.40 -2.11
N MET A 223 -15.73 -25.51 -1.40
CA MET A 223 -16.12 -24.11 -1.29
C MET A 223 -16.08 -23.38 -2.65
N ALA A 224 -15.09 -23.66 -3.50
CA ALA A 224 -15.06 -23.10 -4.85
C ALA A 224 -16.27 -23.53 -5.70
N LEU A 225 -16.68 -24.81 -5.59
CA LEU A 225 -17.87 -25.30 -6.27
C LEU A 225 -19.14 -24.64 -5.72
N MET A 226 -19.26 -24.54 -4.39
CA MET A 226 -20.37 -23.83 -3.74
C MET A 226 -20.45 -22.37 -4.18
N PHE A 227 -19.31 -21.70 -4.34
CA PHE A 227 -19.27 -20.33 -4.87
C PHE A 227 -19.74 -20.25 -6.32
N ALA A 228 -19.30 -21.17 -7.19
CA ALA A 228 -19.75 -21.20 -8.57
C ALA A 228 -21.28 -21.38 -8.66
N VAL A 229 -21.84 -22.28 -7.84
CA VAL A 229 -23.29 -22.47 -7.74
C VAL A 229 -23.98 -21.22 -7.20
N TYR A 230 -23.46 -20.61 -6.13
CA TYR A 230 -23.97 -19.36 -5.56
C TYR A 230 -24.02 -18.24 -6.61
N LEU A 231 -22.90 -18.02 -7.32
CA LEU A 231 -22.75 -16.94 -8.29
C LEU A 231 -23.72 -17.12 -9.46
N LEU A 232 -23.85 -18.35 -9.98
CA LEU A 232 -24.81 -18.67 -11.04
C LEU A 232 -26.24 -18.50 -10.55
N ALA A 233 -26.58 -19.06 -9.39
CA ALA A 233 -27.93 -18.99 -8.84
C ALA A 233 -28.37 -17.54 -8.59
N LEU A 234 -27.50 -16.71 -7.99
CA LEU A 234 -27.80 -15.31 -7.71
C LEU A 234 -28.08 -14.53 -9.00
N ASN A 235 -27.27 -14.73 -10.06
CA ASN A 235 -27.45 -14.03 -11.32
C ASN A 235 -28.68 -14.53 -12.10
N VAL A 236 -29.00 -15.83 -12.03
CA VAL A 236 -30.24 -16.38 -12.60
C VAL A 236 -31.46 -15.80 -11.88
N VAL A 237 -31.46 -15.79 -10.53
CA VAL A 237 -32.54 -15.19 -9.75
C VAL A 237 -32.71 -13.71 -10.08
N ALA A 238 -31.61 -12.95 -10.17
CA ALA A 238 -31.66 -11.54 -10.52
C ALA A 238 -32.20 -11.30 -11.95
N ALA A 239 -31.85 -12.16 -12.91
CA ALA A 239 -32.37 -12.09 -14.27
C ALA A 239 -33.89 -12.32 -14.32
N PHE A 240 -34.38 -13.41 -13.71
CA PHE A 240 -35.82 -13.67 -13.64
C PHE A 240 -36.58 -12.60 -12.87
N TYR A 241 -36.01 -12.10 -11.77
CA TYR A 241 -36.60 -11.01 -11.00
C TYR A 241 -36.74 -9.74 -11.82
N ARG A 242 -35.71 -9.38 -12.59
CA ARG A 242 -35.73 -8.21 -13.47
C ARG A 242 -36.80 -8.35 -14.55
N SER A 243 -36.87 -9.51 -15.22
CA SER A 243 -37.88 -9.74 -16.26
C SER A 243 -39.30 -9.74 -15.68
N ALA A 244 -39.51 -10.33 -14.50
CA ALA A 244 -40.80 -10.26 -13.79
C ALA A 244 -41.16 -8.83 -13.38
N PHE A 245 -40.19 -8.05 -12.90
CA PHE A 245 -40.38 -6.64 -12.52
C PHE A 245 -40.79 -5.78 -13.71
N VAL A 246 -40.13 -5.94 -14.85
CA VAL A 246 -40.47 -5.22 -16.09
C VAL A 246 -41.83 -5.65 -16.61
N ALA A 247 -42.13 -6.95 -16.63
CA ALA A 247 -43.42 -7.48 -17.10
C ALA A 247 -44.61 -7.04 -16.23
N ALA A 248 -44.40 -6.89 -14.92
CA ALA A 248 -45.41 -6.42 -13.98
C ALA A 248 -45.64 -4.89 -14.05
N GLY A 249 -44.81 -4.14 -14.78
CA GLY A 249 -44.88 -2.68 -14.82
C GLY A 249 -44.30 -1.99 -13.58
N GLY A 250 -43.51 -2.71 -12.77
CA GLY A 250 -42.84 -2.16 -11.60
C GLY A 250 -43.31 -2.71 -10.25
N GLU A 251 -42.92 -2.00 -9.19
CA GLU A 251 -43.24 -2.36 -7.81
C GLU A 251 -44.75 -2.20 -7.51
N GLY A 252 -45.29 -3.07 -6.65
CA GLY A 252 -46.70 -3.03 -6.23
C GLY A 252 -47.68 -3.85 -7.07
N HIS A 253 -47.25 -4.39 -8.22
CA HIS A 253 -48.09 -5.19 -9.11
C HIS A 253 -47.79 -6.69 -8.94
N GLY A 254 -48.41 -7.31 -7.93
CA GLY A 254 -48.33 -8.75 -7.66
C GLY A 254 -47.07 -9.21 -6.90
N ASN A 255 -47.02 -10.50 -6.57
CA ASN A 255 -45.91 -11.10 -5.83
C ASN A 255 -44.71 -11.40 -6.76
N LEU A 256 -43.89 -10.39 -7.07
CA LEU A 256 -42.71 -10.49 -7.94
C LEU A 256 -41.80 -11.68 -7.58
N LEU A 257 -41.56 -11.90 -6.29
CA LEU A 257 -40.73 -13.00 -5.80
C LEU A 257 -41.37 -14.38 -6.09
N GLN A 258 -42.69 -14.48 -5.96
CA GLN A 258 -43.41 -15.72 -6.28
C GLN A 258 -43.39 -16.01 -7.78
N THR A 259 -43.60 -14.99 -8.62
CA THR A 259 -43.48 -15.08 -10.08
C THR A 259 -42.07 -15.49 -10.50
N THR A 260 -41.04 -14.88 -9.90
CA THR A 260 -39.63 -15.23 -10.12
C THR A 260 -39.38 -16.71 -9.79
N ILE A 261 -39.82 -17.17 -8.62
CA ILE A 261 -39.65 -18.57 -8.20
C ILE A 261 -40.42 -19.51 -9.14
N ALA A 262 -41.62 -19.15 -9.58
CA ALA A 262 -42.41 -19.95 -10.50
C ALA A 262 -41.71 -20.13 -11.85
N HIS A 263 -41.17 -19.06 -12.45
CA HIS A 263 -40.42 -19.15 -13.71
C HIS A 263 -39.12 -19.96 -13.55
N ILE A 264 -38.41 -19.81 -12.43
CA ILE A 264 -37.21 -20.62 -12.14
C ILE A 264 -37.58 -22.11 -12.00
N ALA A 265 -38.64 -22.43 -11.25
CA ALA A 265 -39.10 -23.80 -11.04
C ALA A 265 -39.58 -24.45 -12.36
N ALA A 266 -40.23 -23.67 -13.22
CA ALA A 266 -40.65 -24.08 -14.55
C ALA A 266 -39.50 -24.15 -15.58
N ARG A 267 -38.30 -23.64 -15.23
CA ARG A 267 -37.15 -23.49 -16.14
C ARG A 267 -37.50 -22.68 -17.40
N ASP A 268 -38.35 -21.67 -17.22
CA ASP A 268 -38.91 -20.88 -18.31
C ASP A 268 -37.95 -19.78 -18.78
N PHE A 269 -36.81 -20.18 -19.36
CA PHE A 269 -35.79 -19.22 -19.81
C PHE A 269 -36.28 -18.29 -20.94
N GLY A 270 -37.43 -18.57 -21.55
CA GLY A 270 -38.03 -17.72 -22.58
C GLY A 270 -38.54 -16.37 -22.06
N THR A 271 -38.76 -16.24 -20.75
CA THR A 271 -39.17 -14.97 -20.14
C THR A 271 -37.99 -14.03 -19.87
N ILE A 272 -36.75 -14.52 -19.97
CA ILE A 272 -35.56 -13.69 -19.78
C ILE A 272 -35.27 -12.95 -21.08
N ASP A 273 -35.39 -11.63 -21.03
CA ASP A 273 -35.01 -10.76 -22.14
C ASP A 273 -33.49 -10.68 -22.33
N GLU A 274 -33.06 -10.32 -23.55
CA GLU A 274 -31.64 -10.26 -23.93
C GLU A 274 -30.83 -9.33 -23.01
N PHE A 275 -31.43 -8.24 -22.56
CA PHE A 275 -30.77 -7.29 -21.66
C PHE A 275 -30.62 -7.88 -20.24
N SER A 276 -31.62 -8.58 -19.72
CA SER A 276 -31.55 -9.29 -18.44
C SER A 276 -30.48 -10.38 -18.45
N LEU A 277 -30.32 -11.07 -19.58
CA LEU A 277 -29.24 -12.04 -19.79
C LEU A 277 -27.86 -11.36 -19.81
N ALA A 278 -27.70 -10.28 -20.57
CA ALA A 278 -26.44 -9.53 -20.63
C ALA A 278 -26.01 -9.02 -19.25
N MET A 279 -26.97 -8.52 -18.47
CA MET A 279 -26.75 -8.07 -17.10
C MET A 279 -26.37 -9.21 -16.16
N GLY A 280 -26.98 -10.39 -16.31
CA GLY A 280 -26.56 -11.58 -15.58
C GLY A 280 -25.11 -12.00 -15.90
N LEU A 281 -24.68 -11.88 -17.15
CA LEU A 281 -23.30 -12.18 -17.54
C LEU A 281 -22.29 -11.16 -16.97
N ILE A 282 -22.65 -9.87 -16.98
CA ILE A 282 -21.85 -8.82 -16.33
C ILE A 282 -21.74 -9.10 -14.83
N GLY A 283 -22.85 -9.44 -14.18
CA GLY A 283 -22.87 -9.77 -12.76
C GLY A 283 -22.02 -11.00 -12.43
N ILE A 284 -22.02 -12.04 -13.26
CA ILE A 284 -21.12 -13.20 -13.13
C ILE A 284 -19.66 -12.76 -13.27
N ALA A 285 -19.33 -11.95 -14.28
CA ALA A 285 -17.96 -11.50 -14.51
C ALA A 285 -17.44 -10.63 -13.36
N LEU A 286 -18.22 -9.66 -12.88
CA LEU A 286 -17.85 -8.79 -11.77
C LEU A 286 -17.80 -9.58 -10.45
N GLY A 287 -18.72 -10.50 -10.20
CA GLY A 287 -18.68 -11.38 -9.02
C GLY A 287 -17.43 -12.28 -9.02
N ALA A 288 -17.06 -12.87 -10.17
CA ALA A 288 -15.83 -13.66 -10.29
C ALA A 288 -14.57 -12.82 -10.03
N LEU A 289 -14.52 -11.59 -10.57
CA LEU A 289 -13.42 -10.65 -10.31
C LEU A 289 -13.37 -10.22 -8.84
N ALA A 290 -14.51 -9.97 -8.21
CA ALA A 290 -14.62 -9.63 -6.79
C ALA A 290 -14.12 -10.78 -5.91
N CYS A 291 -14.49 -12.03 -6.21
CA CYS A 291 -13.97 -13.20 -5.51
C CYS A 291 -12.45 -13.35 -5.70
N ALA A 292 -11.95 -13.20 -6.92
CA ALA A 292 -10.51 -13.26 -7.20
C ALA A 292 -9.73 -12.17 -6.46
N LYS A 293 -10.30 -10.95 -6.36
CA LYS A 293 -9.73 -9.85 -5.59
C LYS A 293 -9.77 -10.15 -4.08
N GLY A 294 -10.89 -10.65 -3.57
CA GLY A 294 -11.08 -11.06 -2.18
C GLY A 294 -10.09 -12.14 -1.74
N ALA A 295 -9.84 -13.12 -2.60
CA ALA A 295 -8.89 -14.21 -2.36
C ALA A 295 -7.44 -13.73 -2.18
N ARG A 296 -7.10 -12.55 -2.69
CA ARG A 296 -5.77 -11.94 -2.51
C ARG A 296 -5.68 -11.12 -1.23
N ILE A 297 -6.77 -10.85 -0.52
CA ILE A 297 -6.74 -10.06 0.71
C ILE A 297 -6.10 -10.89 1.81
N GLY A 298 -5.00 -10.40 2.39
CA GLY A 298 -4.22 -11.11 3.41
C GLY A 298 -3.14 -12.05 2.86
N ASP A 299 -2.81 -12.00 1.57
CA ASP A 299 -1.64 -12.65 0.95
C ASP A 299 -0.35 -11.80 1.15
N ALA A 300 -0.24 -11.17 2.34
CA ALA A 300 0.85 -10.31 2.78
C ALA A 300 1.74 -11.01 3.83
#